data_AF-A0A0G1J8K4-F1
#
_entry.id   AF-A0A0G1J8K4-F1
#
_cell.length_a   1.000
_cell.length_b   1.000
_cell.length_c   1.000
_cell.angle_alpha   90.00
_cell.angle_beta   90.00
_cell.angle_gamma   90.00
#
_symmetry.space_group_name_H-M   'P 1'
#
loop_
_entity.id
_entity.type
_entity.pdbx_description
1 polymer ?
#
loop_
_entity_poly.entity_id
_entity_poly.type
_entity_poly.pdbx_seq_one_letter_code
_entity_poly.pdbx_strand_id
1 'polypeptide(L)'
;MHDAFAHDPWKMLVAVILSQRATDLATIKVASTLYAQADTPQKLLTLSTQQLESIIKPIGFFHQKTRGLQKLANIIIKTHAGQVPLEEPALLALPMVGQKTTNIMLSLYTGTPKIAVDIHVHRISNRLGWINSKTPKETEKKLTKMIPKDWIAIVNQIFVRHGQEICRPISPKCSICPIHHLCKRLGVSSHR
;
A
#
# COMPACT_ATOMS: atom_id res chain seq x y z
N MET A 1 -5.21 3.16 9.49
CA MET A 1 -6.10 2.65 8.42
C MET A 1 -6.32 1.15 8.56
N HIS A 2 -5.25 0.36 8.74
CA HIS A 2 -5.38 -1.10 8.86
C HIS A 2 -6.30 -1.51 10.02
N ASP A 3 -6.19 -0.87 11.19
CA ASP A 3 -7.06 -1.19 12.34
C ASP A 3 -8.54 -0.90 12.11
N ALA A 4 -8.87 0.08 11.27
CA ALA A 4 -10.25 0.52 11.05
C ALA A 4 -11.07 -0.46 10.17
N PHE A 5 -10.42 -1.18 9.27
CA PHE A 5 -11.10 -2.00 8.25
C PHE A 5 -10.54 -3.44 8.13
N ALA A 6 -9.64 -3.87 9.01
CA ALA A 6 -8.93 -5.16 8.91
C ALA A 6 -9.82 -6.41 8.97
N HIS A 7 -11.08 -6.28 9.40
CA HIS A 7 -11.98 -7.44 9.57
C HIS A 7 -12.78 -7.77 8.30
N ASP A 8 -12.65 -6.95 7.24
CA ASP A 8 -13.41 -7.12 6.00
C ASP A 8 -12.48 -6.89 4.78
N PRO A 9 -12.15 -7.96 4.03
CA PRO A 9 -11.27 -7.89 2.87
C PRO A 9 -11.73 -6.89 1.80
N TRP A 10 -13.03 -6.74 1.58
CA TRP A 10 -13.56 -5.79 0.60
C TRP A 10 -13.34 -4.36 1.07
N LYS A 11 -13.72 -4.04 2.32
CA LYS A 11 -13.51 -2.71 2.89
C LYS A 11 -12.02 -2.35 2.96
N MET A 12 -11.16 -3.30 3.28
CA MET A 12 -9.71 -3.05 3.28
C MET A 12 -9.20 -2.80 1.87
N LEU A 13 -9.57 -3.62 0.89
CA LEU A 13 -9.11 -3.45 -0.49
C LEU A 13 -9.51 -2.09 -1.06
N VAL A 14 -10.78 -1.70 -0.87
CA VAL A 14 -11.27 -0.38 -1.29
C VAL A 14 -10.52 0.73 -0.55
N ALA A 15 -10.30 0.63 0.76
CA ALA A 15 -9.56 1.63 1.53
C ALA A 15 -8.11 1.79 1.04
N VAL A 16 -7.42 0.68 0.72
CA VAL A 16 -6.05 0.71 0.17
C VAL A 16 -6.02 1.32 -1.24
N ILE A 17 -7.06 1.15 -2.06
CA ILE A 17 -7.17 1.83 -3.36
C ILE A 17 -7.42 3.32 -3.17
N LEU A 18 -8.32 3.70 -2.24
CA LEU A 18 -8.60 5.09 -1.92
C LEU A 18 -7.36 5.84 -1.37
N SER A 19 -6.50 5.15 -0.62
CA SER A 19 -5.28 5.73 -0.05
C SER A 19 -4.19 6.05 -1.06
N GLN A 20 -4.29 5.55 -2.30
CA GLN A 20 -3.34 5.86 -3.34
C GLN A 20 -3.30 7.38 -3.57
N ARG A 21 -2.17 8.00 -3.20
CA ARG A 21 -1.95 9.45 -3.24
C ARG A 21 -2.91 10.26 -2.36
N ALA A 22 -3.33 9.71 -1.23
CA ALA A 22 -4.10 10.38 -0.20
C ALA A 22 -3.49 10.13 1.18
N THR A 23 -3.84 10.95 2.18
CA THR A 23 -3.44 10.71 3.56
C THR A 23 -4.34 9.66 4.21
N ASP A 24 -3.82 8.92 5.19
CA ASP A 24 -4.60 7.94 5.94
C ASP A 24 -5.82 8.57 6.61
N LEU A 25 -5.67 9.77 7.19
CA LEU A 25 -6.77 10.51 7.83
C LEU A 25 -7.89 10.83 6.84
N ALA A 26 -7.56 11.37 5.66
CA ALA A 26 -8.56 11.66 4.64
C ALA A 26 -9.22 10.38 4.10
N THR A 27 -8.42 9.32 3.94
CA THR A 27 -8.88 8.01 3.48
C THR A 27 -9.87 7.39 4.45
N ILE A 28 -9.57 7.36 5.75
CA ILE A 28 -10.46 6.79 6.77
C ILE A 28 -11.81 7.52 6.76
N LYS A 29 -11.79 8.86 6.71
CA LYS A 29 -13.02 9.67 6.66
C LYS A 29 -13.86 9.34 5.43
N VAL A 30 -13.26 9.37 4.24
CA VAL A 30 -13.98 9.11 2.98
C VAL A 30 -14.46 7.67 2.86
N ALA A 31 -13.63 6.69 3.24
CA ALA A 31 -14.00 5.28 3.23
C ALA A 31 -15.17 5.02 4.20
N SER A 32 -15.17 5.63 5.38
CA SER A 32 -16.28 5.50 6.33
C SER A 32 -17.60 6.06 5.76
N THR A 33 -17.55 7.24 5.11
CA THR A 33 -18.71 7.82 4.42
C THR A 33 -19.20 6.92 3.29
N LEU A 34 -18.29 6.33 2.51
CA LEU A 34 -18.64 5.40 1.44
C LEU A 34 -19.31 4.15 2.01
N TYR A 35 -18.74 3.52 3.04
CA TYR A 35 -19.27 2.28 3.61
C TYR A 35 -20.60 2.46 4.34
N ALA A 36 -20.91 3.65 4.83
CA ALA A 36 -22.25 3.95 5.35
C ALA A 36 -23.34 3.83 4.26
N GLN A 37 -22.98 3.97 2.97
CA GLN A 37 -23.90 3.88 1.84
C GLN A 37 -23.73 2.58 1.04
N ALA A 38 -22.48 2.14 0.87
CA ALA A 38 -22.09 1.04 0.01
C ALA A 38 -20.87 0.30 0.57
N ASP A 39 -21.14 -0.69 1.42
CA ASP A 39 -20.11 -1.50 2.08
C ASP A 39 -19.85 -2.85 1.41
N THR A 40 -20.49 -3.15 0.28
CA THR A 40 -20.26 -4.38 -0.49
C THR A 40 -20.04 -4.05 -1.97
N PRO A 41 -19.45 -4.96 -2.77
CA PRO A 41 -19.33 -4.78 -4.21
C PRO A 41 -20.68 -4.47 -4.88
N GLN A 42 -21.74 -5.16 -4.46
CA GLN A 42 -23.09 -5.03 -5.01
C GLN A 42 -23.66 -3.64 -4.70
N LYS A 43 -23.58 -3.19 -3.45
CA LYS A 43 -24.06 -1.86 -3.06
C LYS A 43 -23.21 -0.75 -3.69
N LEU A 44 -21.93 -0.97 -3.94
CA LEU A 44 -21.11 0.01 -4.65
C LEU A 44 -21.62 0.24 -6.07
N LEU A 45 -22.09 -0.82 -6.75
CA LEU A 45 -22.65 -0.73 -8.09
C LEU A 45 -24.07 -0.14 -8.14
N THR A 46 -24.77 -0.03 -7.00
CA THR A 46 -26.06 0.70 -6.96
C THR A 46 -25.88 2.21 -6.94
N LEU A 47 -24.67 2.71 -6.60
CA LEU A 47 -24.36 4.13 -6.66
C LEU A 47 -24.12 4.57 -8.11
N SER A 48 -24.73 5.68 -8.51
CA SER A 48 -24.38 6.33 -9.77
C SER A 48 -22.92 6.81 -9.74
N THR A 49 -22.30 6.93 -10.92
CA THR A 49 -20.95 7.48 -11.04
C THR A 49 -20.84 8.85 -10.35
N GLN A 50 -21.84 9.71 -10.49
CA GLN A 50 -21.87 11.04 -9.86
C GLN A 50 -21.94 10.97 -8.33
N GLN A 51 -22.74 10.05 -7.77
CA GLN A 51 -22.82 9.83 -6.32
C GLN A 51 -21.48 9.34 -5.77
N LEU A 52 -20.88 8.33 -6.41
CA LEU A 52 -19.59 7.78 -5.98
C LEU A 52 -18.48 8.84 -6.09
N GLU A 53 -18.44 9.61 -7.19
CA GLU A 53 -17.50 10.72 -7.34
C GLU A 53 -17.66 11.78 -6.25
N SER A 54 -18.91 12.15 -5.91
CA SER A 54 -19.17 13.12 -4.84
C SER A 54 -18.60 12.66 -3.49
N ILE A 55 -18.79 11.38 -3.15
CA ILE A 55 -18.27 10.78 -1.91
C ILE A 55 -16.73 10.80 -1.89
N ILE A 56 -16.08 10.41 -2.98
CA ILE A 56 -14.62 10.22 -3.00
C ILE A 56 -13.83 11.42 -3.54
N LYS A 57 -14.50 12.52 -3.92
CA LYS A 57 -13.86 13.76 -4.36
C LYS A 57 -12.76 14.29 -3.42
N PRO A 58 -12.91 14.26 -2.08
CA PRO A 58 -11.92 14.86 -1.17
C PRO A 58 -10.52 14.24 -1.18
N ILE A 59 -10.36 12.99 -1.66
CA ILE A 59 -9.06 12.28 -1.67
C ILE A 59 -8.30 12.40 -3.00
N GLY A 60 -8.80 13.22 -3.95
CA GLY A 60 -8.17 13.45 -5.25
C GLY A 60 -8.14 12.21 -6.17
N PHE A 61 -7.81 12.44 -7.45
CA PHE A 61 -7.83 11.40 -8.51
C PHE A 61 -9.18 10.64 -8.61
N PHE A 62 -10.27 11.29 -8.17
CA PHE A 62 -11.56 10.63 -7.94
C PHE A 62 -12.16 10.04 -9.22
N HIS A 63 -12.07 10.72 -10.37
CA HIS A 63 -12.55 10.16 -11.65
C HIS A 63 -11.87 8.82 -12.04
N GLN A 64 -10.58 8.66 -11.74
CA GLN A 64 -9.85 7.41 -12.01
C GLN A 64 -10.22 6.35 -10.98
N LYS A 65 -10.29 6.74 -9.70
CA LYS A 65 -10.70 5.86 -8.61
C LYS A 65 -12.14 5.35 -8.79
N THR A 66 -13.10 6.19 -9.15
CA THR A 66 -14.50 5.81 -9.41
C THR A 66 -14.58 4.73 -10.49
N ARG A 67 -13.99 4.99 -11.66
CA ARG A 67 -13.96 4.01 -12.77
C ARG A 67 -13.28 2.71 -12.35
N GLY A 68 -12.17 2.81 -11.63
CA GLY A 68 -11.43 1.66 -11.09
C GLY A 68 -12.25 0.83 -10.12
N LEU A 69 -12.94 1.46 -9.17
CA LEU A 69 -13.76 0.81 -8.15
C LEU A 69 -15.02 0.16 -8.74
N GLN A 70 -15.70 0.80 -9.68
CA GLN A 70 -16.83 0.19 -10.38
C GLN A 70 -16.40 -1.02 -11.20
N LYS A 71 -15.25 -0.95 -11.89
CA LYS A 71 -14.68 -2.10 -12.61
C LYS A 71 -14.27 -3.21 -11.64
N LEU A 72 -13.64 -2.86 -10.52
CA LEU A 72 -13.26 -3.80 -9.46
C LEU A 72 -14.48 -4.55 -8.93
N ALA A 73 -15.53 -3.82 -8.53
CA ALA A 73 -16.76 -4.41 -7.99
C ALA A 73 -17.41 -5.39 -8.97
N ASN A 74 -17.48 -5.01 -10.25
CA ASN A 74 -17.99 -5.90 -11.30
C ASN A 74 -17.18 -7.21 -11.42
N ILE A 75 -15.85 -7.15 -11.40
CA ILE A 75 -14.98 -8.34 -11.47
C ILE A 75 -15.14 -9.20 -10.22
N ILE A 76 -15.17 -8.59 -9.03
CA ILE A 76 -15.35 -9.32 -7.77
C ILE A 76 -16.69 -10.09 -7.78
N ILE A 77 -17.78 -9.48 -8.24
CA ILE A 77 -19.08 -10.14 -8.32
C ILE A 77 -19.06 -11.27 -9.36
N LYS A 78 -18.61 -10.98 -10.59
CA LYS A 78 -18.74 -11.91 -11.72
C LYS A 78 -17.74 -13.06 -11.68
N THR A 79 -16.50 -12.79 -11.27
CA THR A 79 -15.38 -13.74 -11.36
C THR A 79 -15.07 -14.39 -10.01
N HIS A 80 -15.36 -13.72 -8.90
CA HIS A 80 -15.02 -14.19 -7.56
C HIS A 80 -16.23 -14.34 -6.63
N ALA A 81 -17.44 -14.45 -7.20
CA ALA A 81 -18.70 -14.66 -6.47
C ALA A 81 -18.95 -13.65 -5.32
N GLY A 82 -18.50 -12.41 -5.50
CA GLY A 82 -18.65 -11.34 -4.52
C GLY A 82 -17.60 -11.31 -3.41
N GLN A 83 -16.60 -12.20 -3.43
CA GLN A 83 -15.55 -12.29 -2.42
C GLN A 83 -14.21 -11.81 -2.96
N VAL A 84 -13.40 -11.17 -2.11
CA VAL A 84 -12.04 -10.76 -2.49
C VAL A 84 -11.14 -12.00 -2.52
N PRO A 85 -10.51 -12.34 -3.66
CA PRO A 85 -9.58 -13.47 -3.70
C PRO A 85 -8.34 -13.15 -2.86
N LEU A 86 -7.89 -14.09 -2.03
CA LEU A 86 -6.70 -13.95 -1.18
C LEU A 86 -5.51 -14.75 -1.73
N GLU A 87 -5.34 -14.69 -3.04
CA GLU A 87 -4.23 -15.32 -3.78
C GLU A 87 -3.49 -14.27 -4.60
N GLU A 88 -2.15 -14.36 -4.63
CA GLU A 88 -1.31 -13.34 -5.28
C GLU A 88 -1.64 -13.10 -6.77
N PRO A 89 -1.76 -14.13 -7.63
CA PRO A 89 -2.06 -13.92 -9.05
C PRO A 89 -3.44 -13.30 -9.26
N ALA A 90 -4.43 -13.73 -8.48
CA ALA A 90 -5.79 -13.23 -8.56
C ALA A 90 -5.88 -11.76 -8.12
N LEU A 91 -5.22 -11.39 -7.02
CA LEU A 91 -5.14 -10.01 -6.56
C LEU A 91 -4.45 -9.11 -7.59
N LEU A 92 -3.32 -9.54 -8.15
CA LEU A 92 -2.59 -8.78 -9.19
C LEU A 92 -3.37 -8.58 -10.49
N ALA A 93 -4.36 -9.44 -10.77
CA ALA A 93 -5.23 -9.28 -11.93
C ALA A 93 -6.35 -8.24 -11.71
N LEU A 94 -6.60 -7.82 -10.47
CA LEU A 94 -7.63 -6.83 -10.15
C LEU A 94 -7.20 -5.41 -10.58
N PRO A 95 -8.14 -4.59 -11.08
CA PRO A 95 -7.84 -3.21 -11.44
C PRO A 95 -7.44 -2.40 -10.20
N MET A 96 -6.51 -1.46 -10.37
CA MET A 96 -5.95 -0.62 -9.29
C MET A 96 -5.14 -1.39 -8.23
N VAL A 97 -4.94 -2.70 -8.39
CA VAL A 97 -4.16 -3.53 -7.48
C VAL A 97 -2.80 -3.84 -8.10
N GLY A 98 -1.75 -3.40 -7.42
CA GLY A 98 -0.36 -3.75 -7.75
C GLY A 98 0.29 -4.54 -6.62
N GLN A 99 1.56 -4.90 -6.79
CA GLN A 99 2.30 -5.75 -5.84
C GLN A 99 2.19 -5.27 -4.39
N LYS A 100 2.27 -3.96 -4.13
CA LYS A 100 2.13 -3.39 -2.78
C LYS A 100 0.77 -3.73 -2.16
N THR A 101 -0.31 -3.47 -2.89
CA THR A 101 -1.67 -3.77 -2.43
C THR A 101 -1.86 -5.27 -2.21
N THR A 102 -1.38 -6.10 -3.15
CA THR A 102 -1.41 -7.57 -3.00
C THR A 102 -0.73 -8.03 -1.73
N ASN A 103 0.47 -7.51 -1.44
CA ASN A 103 1.22 -7.88 -0.24
C ASN A 103 0.52 -7.44 1.04
N ILE A 104 -0.09 -6.26 1.06
CA ILE A 104 -0.88 -5.78 2.21
C ILE A 104 -2.05 -6.74 2.47
N MET A 105 -2.82 -7.09 1.43
CA MET A 105 -3.96 -7.99 1.56
C MET A 105 -3.54 -9.38 2.05
N LEU A 106 -2.52 -9.98 1.45
CA LEU A 106 -2.05 -11.30 1.86
C LEU A 106 -1.47 -11.27 3.29
N SER A 107 -0.70 -10.25 3.64
CA SER A 107 -0.13 -10.15 4.98
C SER A 107 -1.19 -9.99 6.06
N LEU A 108 -2.29 -9.29 5.78
CA LEU A 108 -3.38 -9.08 6.74
C LEU A 108 -4.27 -10.32 6.88
N TYR A 109 -4.59 -11.00 5.78
CA TYR A 109 -5.67 -11.99 5.77
C TYR A 109 -5.22 -13.46 5.67
N THR A 110 -3.98 -13.74 5.28
CA THR A 110 -3.49 -15.13 5.16
C THR A 110 -2.40 -15.46 6.18
N GLY A 111 -1.97 -14.49 6.99
CA GLY A 111 -0.86 -14.64 7.93
C GLY A 111 0.49 -14.88 7.25
N THR A 112 0.56 -14.77 5.91
CA THR A 112 1.82 -14.87 5.17
C THR A 112 2.61 -13.58 5.38
N PRO A 113 3.74 -13.60 6.11
CA PRO A 113 4.52 -12.41 6.34
C PRO A 113 5.06 -11.90 5.00
N LYS A 114 4.52 -10.79 4.50
CA LYS A 114 5.01 -10.13 3.28
C LYS A 114 5.29 -8.68 3.56
N ILE A 115 6.53 -8.27 3.34
CA ILE A 115 6.87 -6.85 3.43
C ILE A 115 6.35 -6.09 2.21
N ALA A 116 5.52 -5.07 2.47
CA ALA A 116 5.09 -4.13 1.45
C ALA A 116 6.27 -3.21 1.07
N VAL A 117 6.93 -3.50 -0.05
CA VAL A 117 8.06 -2.69 -0.54
C VAL A 117 7.55 -1.52 -1.36
N ASP A 118 7.84 -0.30 -0.92
CA ASP A 118 7.70 0.91 -1.72
C ASP A 118 9.07 1.53 -2.06
N ILE A 119 9.05 2.71 -2.66
CA ILE A 119 10.26 3.42 -3.08
C ILE A 119 11.21 3.75 -1.91
N HIS A 120 10.68 3.92 -0.70
CA HIS A 120 11.48 4.20 0.50
C HIS A 120 12.11 2.91 0.98
N VAL A 121 11.31 1.85 1.13
CA VAL A 121 11.78 0.54 1.57
C VAL A 121 12.86 0.00 0.64
N HIS A 122 12.60 0.04 -0.67
CA HIS A 122 13.55 -0.38 -1.69
C HIS A 122 14.86 0.42 -1.59
N ARG A 123 14.80 1.74 -1.62
CA ARG A 123 16.00 2.60 -1.61
C ARG A 123 16.81 2.46 -0.32
N ILE A 124 16.16 2.54 0.83
CA ILE A 124 16.82 2.54 2.14
C ILE A 124 17.50 1.20 2.39
N SER A 125 16.82 0.09 2.12
CA SER A 125 17.38 -1.25 2.34
C SER A 125 18.63 -1.51 1.50
N ASN A 126 18.65 -1.04 0.24
CA ASN A 126 19.84 -1.13 -0.61
C ASN A 126 20.95 -0.18 -0.13
N ARG A 127 20.63 1.06 0.29
CA ARG A 127 21.63 2.02 0.81
C ARG A 127 22.28 1.57 2.12
N LEU A 128 21.50 1.01 3.03
CA LEU A 128 22.00 0.40 4.27
C LEU A 128 22.92 -0.80 3.97
N GLY A 129 22.80 -1.38 2.78
CA GLY A 129 23.54 -2.58 2.38
C GLY A 129 23.02 -3.84 3.06
N TRP A 130 21.75 -3.84 3.46
CA TRP A 130 21.05 -5.04 3.93
C TRP A 130 20.82 -6.02 2.79
N ILE A 131 20.56 -5.48 1.60
CA ILE A 131 20.30 -6.24 0.38
C ILE A 131 20.99 -5.57 -0.80
N ASN A 132 21.19 -6.34 -1.87
CA ASN A 132 21.52 -5.85 -3.20
C ASN A 132 20.45 -6.34 -4.17
N SER A 133 19.58 -5.47 -4.64
CA SER A 133 18.43 -5.81 -5.48
C SER A 133 18.14 -4.71 -6.47
N LYS A 134 17.77 -5.08 -7.69
CA LYS A 134 17.43 -4.12 -8.75
C LYS A 134 15.94 -3.84 -8.83
N THR A 135 15.12 -4.74 -8.30
CA THR A 135 13.66 -4.65 -8.41
C THR A 135 12.99 -4.69 -7.03
N PRO A 136 11.82 -4.04 -6.85
CA PRO A 136 11.04 -4.15 -5.62
C PRO A 136 10.64 -5.58 -5.27
N LYS A 137 10.41 -6.44 -6.27
CA LYS A 137 10.09 -7.86 -6.09
C LYS A 137 11.26 -8.65 -5.49
N GLU A 138 12.47 -8.38 -5.95
CA GLU A 138 13.69 -8.95 -5.34
C GLU A 138 13.90 -8.44 -3.92
N THR A 139 13.67 -7.14 -3.69
CA THR A 139 13.73 -6.55 -2.35
C THR A 139 12.75 -7.25 -1.41
N GLU A 140 11.50 -7.44 -1.82
CA GLU A 140 10.49 -8.13 -1.01
C GLU A 140 10.97 -9.52 -0.62
N LYS A 141 11.38 -10.33 -1.60
CA LYS A 141 11.85 -11.71 -1.35
C LYS A 141 13.01 -11.75 -0.36
N LYS A 142 13.95 -10.81 -0.44
CA LYS A 142 15.12 -10.77 0.45
C LYS A 142 14.76 -10.26 1.85
N LEU A 143 14.01 -9.16 1.93
CA LEU A 143 13.63 -8.54 3.20
C LEU A 143 12.64 -9.41 4.00
N THR A 144 11.68 -10.08 3.35
CA THR A 144 10.76 -11.00 4.02
C THR A 144 11.50 -12.15 4.73
N LYS A 145 12.66 -12.58 4.21
CA LYS A 145 13.51 -13.60 4.85
C LYS A 145 14.40 -13.05 5.96
N MET A 146 14.74 -11.76 5.89
CA MET A 146 15.71 -11.10 6.76
C MET A 146 15.07 -10.45 7.99
N ILE A 147 13.89 -9.84 7.82
CA ILE A 147 13.21 -9.07 8.87
C ILE A 147 12.34 -10.03 9.70
N PRO A 148 12.48 -10.06 11.04
CA PRO A 148 11.61 -10.88 11.88
C PRO A 148 10.15 -10.47 11.73
N LYS A 149 9.22 -11.44 11.81
CA LYS A 149 7.81 -11.24 11.48
C LYS A 149 7.18 -10.05 12.21
N ASP A 150 7.48 -9.90 13.50
CA ASP A 150 6.93 -8.84 14.36
C ASP A 150 7.33 -7.42 13.90
N TRP A 151 8.41 -7.30 13.13
CA TRP A 151 8.91 -6.03 12.61
C TRP A 151 8.36 -5.69 11.23
N ILE A 152 7.78 -6.63 10.48
CA ILE A 152 7.40 -6.43 9.07
C ILE A 152 6.42 -5.27 8.89
N ALA A 153 5.43 -5.14 9.78
CA ALA A 153 4.46 -4.06 9.75
C ALA A 153 5.09 -2.70 10.10
N ILE A 154 6.08 -2.69 10.99
CA ILE A 154 6.71 -1.48 11.54
C ILE A 154 7.79 -0.93 10.60
N VAL A 155 8.58 -1.80 9.97
CA VAL A 155 9.71 -1.38 9.11
C VAL A 155 9.25 -0.44 8.00
N ASN A 156 8.12 -0.73 7.34
CA ASN A 156 7.63 0.16 6.28
C ASN A 156 7.36 1.57 6.83
N GLN A 157 6.68 1.70 7.98
CA GLN A 157 6.35 3.00 8.57
C GLN A 157 7.60 3.80 8.93
N ILE A 158 8.59 3.15 9.56
CA ILE A 158 9.87 3.77 9.91
C ILE A 158 10.59 4.23 8.64
N PHE A 159 10.66 3.36 7.62
CA PHE A 159 11.42 3.64 6.40
C PHE A 159 10.75 4.73 5.55
N VAL A 160 9.43 4.81 5.53
CA VAL A 160 8.70 5.90 4.88
C VAL A 160 9.07 7.23 5.52
N ARG A 161 8.93 7.37 6.84
CA ARG A 161 9.30 8.63 7.53
C ARG A 161 10.78 8.96 7.35
N HIS A 162 11.66 8.00 7.62
CA HIS A 162 13.10 8.19 7.47
C HIS A 162 13.49 8.58 6.04
N GLY A 163 12.83 8.01 5.02
CA GLY A 163 13.09 8.29 3.62
C GLY A 163 12.53 9.62 3.12
N GLN A 164 11.53 10.18 3.79
CA GLN A 164 10.99 11.52 3.49
C GLN A 164 11.85 12.61 4.13
N GLU A 165 12.28 12.40 5.37
CA GLU A 165 12.95 13.44 6.16
C GLU A 165 14.48 13.42 6.03
N ILE A 166 15.10 12.23 6.07
CA ILE A 166 16.55 12.03 6.19
C ILE A 166 17.14 11.38 4.95
N CYS A 167 16.80 10.12 4.65
CA CYS A 167 17.36 9.33 3.55
C CYS A 167 16.66 9.64 2.22
N ARG A 168 16.66 10.92 1.85
CA ARG A 168 16.00 11.46 0.64
C ARG A 168 16.59 10.87 -0.64
N PRO A 169 15.82 10.80 -1.74
CA PRO A 169 16.33 10.26 -3.02
C PRO A 169 17.59 11.00 -3.50
N ILE A 170 17.57 12.33 -3.43
CA ILE A 170 18.67 13.21 -3.83
C ILE A 170 19.25 13.88 -2.58
N SER A 171 20.57 13.88 -2.43
CA SER A 171 21.30 14.51 -1.31
C SER A 171 20.68 14.17 0.06
N PRO A 172 20.71 12.89 0.49
CA PRO A 172 20.25 12.50 1.83
C PRO A 172 21.02 13.26 2.91
N LYS A 173 20.37 13.50 4.05
CA LYS A 173 20.96 14.20 5.20
C LYS A 173 21.71 13.22 6.10
N CYS A 174 22.80 12.66 5.60
CA CYS A 174 23.63 11.69 6.31
C CYS A 174 24.27 12.26 7.59
N SER A 175 24.62 13.54 7.65
CA SER A 175 25.22 14.18 8.84
C SER A 175 24.35 14.11 10.09
N ILE A 176 23.03 14.19 9.93
CA ILE A 176 22.06 14.12 11.04
C ILE A 176 21.39 12.75 11.15
N CYS A 177 21.83 11.75 10.36
CA CYS A 177 21.20 10.44 10.35
C CYS A 177 21.59 9.65 11.60
N PRO A 178 20.62 9.23 12.44
CA PRO A 178 20.90 8.56 13.72
C PRO A 178 21.61 7.22 13.55
N ILE A 179 21.46 6.59 12.38
CA ILE A 179 22.06 5.29 12.03
C ILE A 179 23.20 5.43 11.03
N HIS A 180 23.79 6.63 10.87
CA HIS A 180 24.87 6.86 9.92
C HIS A 180 26.03 5.87 10.11
N HIS A 181 26.44 5.62 11.35
CA HIS A 181 27.54 4.72 11.70
C HIS A 181 27.28 3.25 11.31
N LEU A 182 26.01 2.85 11.14
CA LEU A 182 25.62 1.50 10.69
C LEU A 182 25.37 1.43 9.17
N CYS A 183 25.38 2.57 8.47
CA CYS A 183 24.95 2.67 7.08
C CYS A 183 26.13 2.56 6.11
N LYS A 184 26.09 1.57 5.22
CA LYS A 184 27.10 1.41 4.15
C LYS A 184 27.02 2.49 3.05
N ARG A 185 25.93 3.28 3.01
CA ARG A 185 25.70 4.37 2.05
C ARG A 185 25.87 3.96 0.58
N LEU A 186 25.53 2.72 0.24
CA LEU A 186 25.71 2.20 -1.12
C LEU A 186 24.88 3.02 -2.12
N GLY A 187 25.51 3.46 -3.22
CA GLY A 187 24.88 4.27 -4.25
C GLY A 187 24.55 5.71 -3.84
N VAL A 188 25.09 6.21 -2.73
CA VAL A 188 24.99 7.63 -2.33
C VAL A 188 26.25 8.35 -2.81
N SER A 189 26.13 9.14 -3.88
CA SER A 189 27.25 9.92 -4.44
C SER A 189 27.39 11.33 -3.86
N SER A 190 26.30 11.90 -3.34
CA SER A 190 26.27 13.23 -2.71
C SER A 190 25.34 13.17 -1.50
N HIS A 191 25.75 13.78 -0.38
CA HIS A 191 24.96 13.85 0.85
C HIS A 191 25.27 15.14 1.62
N ARG A 192 24.34 15.52 2.50
CA ARG A 192 24.49 16.59 3.48
C ARG A 192 24.66 16.04 4.87
#